data_AF-A0A963M7L6-F1
#
_entry.id   AF-A0A963M7L6-F1
#
_cell.length_a   1.000
_cell.length_b   1.000
_cell.length_c   1.000
_cell.angle_alpha   90.00
_cell.angle_beta   90.00
_cell.angle_gamma   90.00
#
_symmetry.space_group_name_H-M   'P 1'
#
loop_
_entity.id
_entity.type
_entity.pdbx_description
1 polymer ?
#
loop_
_entity_poly.entity_id
_entity_poly.type
_entity_poly.pdbx_seq_one_letter_code
_entity_poly.pdbx_strand_id
1 'polypeptide(L)' 'MEIAQAALWVVVMLVALAVLFDFMNGFHDAANSIATVVSTGVLKPTQAVVFAAFFNVVAYFVFHLSVAATV' A
#
# COMPACT_ATOMS: atom_id res chain seq x y z
N MET A 1 -18.69 -19.51 23.53
CA MET A 1 -17.98 -20.13 22.38
C MET A 1 -18.45 -19.53 21.05
N GLU A 2 -19.76 -19.40 20.83
CA GLU A 2 -20.37 -18.65 19.71
C GLU A 2 -19.77 -17.24 19.46
N ILE A 3 -19.67 -16.40 20.50
CA ILE A 3 -19.12 -15.04 20.38
C ILE A 3 -17.66 -15.04 19.86
N ALA A 4 -16.84 -15.99 20.31
CA ALA A 4 -15.44 -16.08 19.90
C ALA A 4 -15.32 -16.49 18.42
N GLN A 5 -16.19 -17.39 17.95
CA GLN A 5 -16.23 -17.79 16.54
C GLN A 5 -16.69 -16.63 15.65
N ALA A 6 -17.72 -15.91 16.06
CA ALA A 6 -18.18 -14.71 15.34
C ALA A 6 -17.08 -13.63 15.27
N ALA A 7 -16.36 -13.39 16.37
CA ALA A 7 -15.25 -12.44 16.40
C ALA A 7 -14.12 -12.84 15.44
N LEU A 8 -13.76 -14.13 15.36
CA LEU A 8 -12.74 -14.62 14.43
C LEU A 8 -13.15 -14.36 12.97
N TRP A 9 -14.41 -14.64 12.60
CA TRP A 9 -14.90 -14.36 11.25
C TRP A 9 -14.87 -12.88 10.91
N VAL A 10 -15.23 -12.01 11.86
CA VAL A 10 -15.14 -10.56 11.67
C VAL A 10 -13.70 -10.11 11.46
N VAL A 11 -12.75 -10.61 12.27
CA VAL A 11 -11.33 -10.26 12.11
C VAL A 11 -10.80 -10.72 10.75
N VAL A 12 -11.10 -11.94 10.32
CA VAL A 12 -10.67 -12.45 9.02
C VAL A 12 -11.23 -11.59 7.88
N MET A 13 -12.51 -11.19 7.97
CA MET A 13 -13.13 -10.30 7.00
C MET A 13 -12.47 -8.92 6.97
N LEU A 14 -12.19 -8.32 8.13
CA LEU A 14 -11.50 -7.03 8.23
C LEU A 14 -10.08 -7.08 7.67
N VAL A 15 -9.32 -8.15 7.95
CA VAL A 15 -7.97 -8.34 7.40
C VAL A 15 -8.03 -8.46 5.88
N ALA A 16 -8.98 -9.23 5.34
CA ALA A 16 -9.14 -9.37 3.89
C ALA A 16 -9.48 -8.02 3.22
N LEU A 17 -10.39 -7.24 3.82
CA LEU A 17 -10.72 -5.89 3.36
C LEU A 17 -9.54 -4.93 3.46
N ALA A 18 -8.77 -4.97 4.56
CA ALA A 18 -7.59 -4.14 4.75
C ALA A 18 -6.54 -4.42 3.68
N VAL A 19 -6.25 -5.70 3.37
CA VAL A 19 -5.30 -6.07 2.31
C VAL A 19 -5.77 -5.59 0.94
N LEU A 20 -7.06 -5.71 0.63
CA LEU A 20 -7.62 -5.26 -0.64
C LEU A 20 -7.52 -3.73 -0.78
N PHE A 21 -7.86 -3.01 0.29
CA PHE A 21 -7.78 -1.55 0.34
C PHE A 21 -6.33 -1.07 0.19
N ASP A 22 -5.40 -1.67 0.93
CA ASP A 22 -3.97 -1.33 0.88
C ASP A 22 -3.38 -1.53 -0.52
N PHE A 23 -3.75 -2.62 -1.20
CA PHE A 23 -3.37 -2.85 -2.59
C PHE A 23 -3.89 -1.75 -3.54
N MET A 24 -5.17 -1.37 -3.42
CA MET A 24 -5.75 -0.31 -4.25
C MET A 24 -5.10 1.05 -4.00
N ASN A 25 -4.80 1.37 -2.74
CA ASN A 25 -4.09 2.61 -2.38
C ASN A 25 -2.68 2.63 -2.97
N GLY A 26 -1.92 1.53 -2.80
CA GLY A 26 -0.57 1.42 -3.33
C GLY A 26 -0.51 1.58 -4.85
N PHE A 27 -1.51 1.10 -5.59
CA PHE A 27 -1.60 1.31 -7.04
C PHE A 27 -1.81 2.79 -7.42
N HIS A 28 -2.69 3.48 -6.72
CA HIS A 28 -2.96 4.90 -6.97
C HIS A 28 -1.75 5.78 -6.58
N ASP A 29 -1.12 5.49 -5.45
CA ASP A 29 0.07 6.20 -4.98
C ASP A 29 1.27 5.97 -5.90
N ALA A 30 1.43 4.75 -6.43
CA ALA A 30 2.45 4.45 -7.42
C ALA A 30 2.25 5.30 -8.69
N ALA A 31 1.01 5.45 -9.17
CA ALA A 31 0.71 6.29 -10.33
C ALA A 31 1.03 7.77 -10.08
N ASN A 32 0.64 8.31 -8.92
CA ASN A 32 0.95 9.69 -8.54
C ASN A 32 2.46 9.92 -8.39
N SER A 33 3.20 8.96 -7.85
CA SER A 33 4.65 9.09 -7.60
C SER A 33 5.49 9.03 -8.88
N ILE A 34 4.98 8.41 -9.95
CA ILE A 34 5.72 8.24 -11.22
C ILE A 34 5.25 9.15 -12.35
N ALA A 35 4.10 9.81 -12.21
CA ALA A 35 3.48 10.59 -13.28
C ALA A 35 4.45 11.61 -13.90
N THR A 36 5.23 12.32 -13.08
CA THR A 36 6.17 13.34 -13.55
C THR A 36 7.38 12.73 -14.28
N VAL A 37 7.99 11.67 -13.74
CA VAL A 37 9.20 11.05 -14.35
C VAL A 37 8.87 10.28 -15.63
N VAL A 38 7.66 9.74 -15.73
CA VAL A 38 7.16 9.08 -16.94
C VAL A 38 6.75 10.12 -18.00
N SER A 39 6.06 11.20 -17.60
CA SER A 39 5.62 12.26 -18.51
C SER A 39 6.79 13.06 -19.09
N THR A 40 7.84 13.29 -18.30
CA THR A 40 9.08 13.97 -18.77
C THR A 40 10.01 13.06 -19.57
N GLY A 41 9.71 11.77 -19.67
CA GLY A 41 10.51 10.79 -20.42
C GLY A 41 11.84 10.41 -19.76
N VAL A 42 12.03 10.72 -18.47
CA VAL A 42 13.25 10.37 -17.72
C VAL A 42 13.35 8.86 -17.51
N LEU A 43 12.23 8.19 -17.25
CA LEU A 43 12.14 6.74 -17.09
C LEU A 43 11.04 6.14 -17.97
N LYS A 44 11.27 4.94 -18.50
CA LYS A 44 10.19 4.16 -19.14
C LYS A 44 9.14 3.79 -18.08
N PRO A 45 7.85 3.64 -18.45
CA PRO A 45 6.78 3.31 -17.51
C PRO A 45 7.09 2.09 -16.63
N THR A 46 7.68 1.04 -17.22
CA THR A 46 8.06 -0.18 -16.50
C THR A 46 9.17 0.06 -15.47
N GLN A 47 10.19 0.86 -15.82
CA GLN A 47 11.28 1.22 -14.92
C GLN A 47 10.76 2.08 -13.76
N ALA A 48 9.83 3.00 -14.04
CA ALA A 48 9.24 3.87 -13.04
C ALA A 48 8.39 3.08 -12.04
N VAL A 49 7.60 2.09 -12.49
CA VAL A 49 6.84 1.21 -11.60
C VAL A 49 7.74 0.40 -10.68
N VAL A 50 8.83 -0.18 -11.20
CA VAL A 50 9.81 -0.92 -10.39
C VAL A 50 10.48 0.00 -9.37
N PHE A 51 10.82 1.23 -9.78
CA PHE A 51 11.37 2.25 -8.90
C PHE A 51 10.39 2.61 -7.78
N ALA A 52 9.12 2.88 -8.10
CA ALA A 52 8.09 3.18 -7.11
C ALA A 52 7.87 2.01 -6.13
N ALA A 53 7.78 0.77 -6.64
CA ALA A 53 7.64 -0.42 -5.80
C ALA A 53 8.82 -0.59 -4.84
N PHE A 54 10.05 -0.37 -5.32
CA PHE A 54 11.24 -0.44 -4.47
C PHE A 54 11.19 0.58 -3.33
N PHE A 55 10.93 1.85 -3.64
CA PHE A 55 10.87 2.89 -2.61
C PHE A 55 9.67 2.75 -1.67
N ASN A 56 8.53 2.24 -2.15
CA ASN A 56 7.36 1.95 -1.32
C ASN A 56 7.68 0.87 -0.27
N VAL A 57 8.41 -0.19 -0.65
CA VAL A 57 8.88 -1.22 0.30
C VAL A 57 9.94 -0.67 1.25
N VAL A 58 10.92 0.08 0.75
CA VAL A 58 11.98 0.67 1.59
C VAL A 58 11.40 1.63 2.62
N ALA A 59 10.36 2.39 2.26
CA ALA A 59 9.72 3.34 3.15
C ALA A 59 9.20 2.69 4.44
N TYR A 60 8.68 1.46 4.36
CA TYR A 60 8.23 0.70 5.53
C TYR A 60 9.34 0.47 6.57
N PHE A 61 10.59 0.31 6.12
CA PHE A 61 11.73 0.04 7.00
C PHE A 61 12.43 1.31 7.49
N VAL A 62 12.34 2.42 6.74
CA VAL A 62 13.06 3.66 7.02
C VAL A 62 12.22 4.65 7.81
N PHE A 63 10.91 4.69 7.58
CA PHE A 63 10.00 5.64 8.23
C PHE A 63 9.23 5.02 9.39
N HIS A 64 9.06 5.79 10.46
CA HIS A 64 8.23 5.36 11.58
C HIS A 64 6.74 5.35 11.20
N LEU A 65 5.99 4.40 11.78
CA LEU A 65 4.54 4.23 11.58
C LEU A 65 3.68 5.31 12.29
N SER A 66 4.15 6.56 12.30
CA SER A 66 3.49 7.67 12.99
C SER A 66 2.10 7.98 12.44
N VAL A 67 1.88 7.75 11.13
CA VAL A 67 0.56 7.94 10.51
C VAL A 67 -0.44 6.92 11.04
N ALA A 68 -0.04 5.66 11.16
CA ALA A 68 -0.90 4.60 11.73
C ALA A 68 -1.20 4.80 13.22
N ALA A 69 -0.39 5.59 13.94
CA ALA A 69 -0.65 5.95 15.33
C ALA A 69 -1.59 7.17 15.49
N THR A 70 -1.84 7.91 14.41
CA THR A 70 -2.65 9.14 14.44
C THR A 70 -4.12 8.88 14.07
N VAL A 71 -4.43 7.74 13.45
CA VAL A 71 -5.76 7.35 12.96
C VAL A 71 -6.14 6.01 13.57
#